data_AF-F0GES1-F1
#
_entry.id   AF-F0GES1-F1
#
_cell.length_a   1.000
_cell.length_b   1.000
_cell.length_c   1.000
_cell.angle_alpha   90.00
_cell.angle_beta   90.00
_cell.angle_gamma   90.00
#
_symmetry.space_group_name_H-M   'P 1'
#
loop_
_entity.id
_entity.type
_entity.pdbx_description
1 polymer ?
#
loop_
_entity_poly.entity_id
_entity_poly.type
_entity_poly.pdbx_seq_one_letter_code
_entity_poly.pdbx_strand_id
1 'polypeptide(L)'
;RNRAPDFGALDPNFFYVQGFSGHGVALTGIAGRTIAGAIAGDTRAFDLFAQLRHRRFPGGDAWRQPALELGMLYHRVRELF
;
A
#
# COMPACT_ATOMS: atom_id res chain seq x y z
N ARG A 1 8.63 -3.26 -1.26
CA ARG A 1 7.26 -3.65 -0.80
C ARG A 1 6.59 -2.36 -0.33
N ASN A 2 5.69 -1.78 -1.13
CA ASN A 2 4.99 -0.56 -0.72
C ASN A 2 4.09 -0.91 0.48
N ARG A 3 4.42 -0.36 1.66
CA ARG A 3 3.67 -0.56 2.92
C ARG A 3 2.81 0.66 3.25
N ALA A 4 2.70 1.61 2.33
CA ALA A 4 1.79 2.74 2.47
C ALA A 4 0.34 2.21 2.54
N PRO A 5 -0.54 2.90 3.31
CA PRO A 5 -1.96 2.57 3.32
C PRO A 5 -2.54 2.75 1.92
N ASP A 6 -3.53 1.93 1.60
CA ASP A 6 -4.33 2.05 0.39
C ASP A 6 -5.45 3.06 0.65
N PHE A 7 -5.49 4.12 -0.16
CA PHE A 7 -6.50 5.18 -0.12
C PHE A 7 -7.37 5.08 -1.38
N GLY A 8 -8.68 5.14 -1.20
CA GLY A 8 -9.59 5.23 -2.35
C GLY A 8 -10.97 5.72 -1.99
N ALA A 9 -11.76 5.94 -3.04
CA ALA A 9 -13.16 6.32 -2.95
C ALA A 9 -13.97 5.37 -3.85
N LEU A 10 -15.09 4.87 -3.34
CA LEU A 10 -16.04 4.06 -4.12
C LEU A 10 -17.08 4.94 -4.81
N ASP A 11 -17.34 6.12 -4.26
CA ASP A 11 -18.31 7.12 -4.71
C ASP A 11 -17.86 8.50 -4.19
N PRO A 12 -18.31 9.64 -4.77
CA PRO A 12 -17.98 10.97 -4.25
C PRO A 12 -18.15 11.17 -2.73
N ASN A 13 -19.05 10.43 -2.09
CA ASN A 13 -19.28 10.50 -0.64
C ASN A 13 -18.81 9.27 0.15
N PHE A 14 -18.15 8.31 -0.50
CA PHE A 14 -17.73 7.06 0.15
C PHE A 14 -16.23 6.83 0.02
N PHE A 15 -15.51 7.04 1.13
CA PHE A 15 -14.05 6.94 1.21
C PHE A 15 -13.61 5.74 2.04
N TYR A 16 -12.50 5.11 1.65
CA TYR A 16 -11.88 4.05 2.43
C TYR A 16 -10.37 4.26 2.56
N VAL A 17 -9.81 3.81 3.70
CA VAL A 17 -8.38 3.69 3.90
C VAL A 17 -8.07 2.39 4.63
N GLN A 18 -7.16 1.58 4.08
CA GLN A 18 -6.83 0.25 4.62
C GLN A 18 -5.34 -0.07 4.53
N GLY A 19 -4.92 -1.18 5.15
CA GLY A 19 -3.58 -1.73 4.93
C GLY A 19 -2.44 -1.01 5.66
N PHE A 20 -2.72 -0.42 6.84
CA PHE A 20 -1.75 0.32 7.66
C PHE A 20 -0.51 -0.46 8.14
N SER A 21 -0.36 -1.76 7.83
CA SER A 21 0.89 -2.55 7.86
C SER A 21 1.79 -2.32 9.10
N GLY A 22 1.19 -2.26 10.30
CA GLY A 22 1.89 -2.07 11.58
C GLY A 22 2.33 -0.62 11.91
N HIS A 23 2.06 0.35 11.03
CA HIS A 23 2.38 1.77 11.23
C HIS A 23 1.12 2.62 11.51
N GLY A 24 0.04 1.98 11.94
CA GLY A 24 -1.29 2.59 12.04
C GLY A 24 -1.36 3.82 12.93
N VAL A 25 -0.62 3.87 14.04
CA VAL A 25 -0.72 4.97 15.02
C VAL A 25 -0.32 6.33 14.42
N ALA A 26 0.76 6.39 13.65
CA ALA A 26 1.20 7.64 13.03
C ALA A 26 0.39 7.97 11.75
N LEU A 27 0.10 6.95 10.94
CA LEU A 27 -0.53 7.15 9.62
C LEU A 27 -2.03 7.37 9.68
N THR A 28 -2.75 6.86 10.68
CA THR A 28 -4.21 7.06 10.79
C THR A 28 -4.59 8.51 11.07
N GLY A 29 -3.81 9.26 11.85
CA GLY A 29 -4.06 10.68 12.09
C GLY A 29 -3.94 11.52 10.82
N ILE A 30 -2.93 11.26 10.00
CA ILE A 30 -2.75 11.89 8.69
C ILE A 30 -3.89 11.48 7.76
N ALA A 31 -4.20 10.18 7.68
CA ALA A 31 -5.28 9.67 6.84
C ALA A 31 -6.64 10.30 7.19
N GLY A 32 -6.97 10.39 8.47
CA GLY A 32 -8.22 10.99 8.93
C GLY A 32 -8.34 12.47 8.56
N ARG A 33 -7.25 13.25 8.74
CA ARG A 33 -7.23 14.66 8.34
C ARG A 33 -7.37 14.83 6.83
N THR A 34 -6.73 13.96 6.04
CA THR A 34 -6.84 13.96 4.59
C THR A 34 -8.26 13.63 4.11
N ILE A 35 -8.90 12.60 4.66
CA ILE A 35 -10.29 12.24 4.32
C ILE A 35 -11.25 13.37 4.73
N ALA A 36 -11.09 13.92 5.93
CA ALA A 36 -11.93 15.04 6.39
C ALA A 36 -11.81 16.26 5.47
N GLY A 37 -10.60 16.56 4.98
CA GLY A 37 -10.37 17.58 3.97
C GLY A 37 -11.09 17.29 2.65
N ALA A 38 -11.02 16.04 2.17
CA ALA A 38 -11.72 15.62 0.96
C ALA A 38 -13.25 15.74 1.09
N ILE A 39 -13.81 15.37 2.25
CA ILE A 39 -15.25 15.55 2.56
C ILE A 39 -15.63 17.03 2.56
N ALA A 40 -14.74 17.91 3.05
CA ALA A 40 -14.94 19.35 3.02
C ALA A 40 -14.70 20.00 1.64
N GLY A 41 -14.34 19.21 0.61
CA GLY A 41 -14.12 19.67 -0.76
C GLY A 41 -12.65 19.96 -1.12
N ASP A 42 -11.70 19.81 -0.20
CA ASP A 42 -10.26 19.90 -0.50
C ASP A 42 -9.67 18.51 -0.76
N THR A 43 -9.64 18.10 -2.02
CA THR A 43 -9.20 16.76 -2.42
C THR A 43 -7.69 16.64 -2.62
N ARG A 44 -6.92 17.74 -2.58
CA ARG A 44 -5.49 17.74 -3.01
C ARG A 44 -4.64 16.71 -2.29
N ALA A 45 -4.77 16.64 -0.96
CA ALA A 45 -4.03 15.68 -0.16
C ALA A 45 -4.53 14.25 -0.42
N PHE A 46 -5.84 14.06 -0.60
CA PHE A 46 -6.43 12.76 -0.88
C PHE A 46 -5.99 12.22 -2.24
N ASP A 47 -6.05 13.05 -3.28
CA ASP A 47 -5.64 12.70 -4.65
C ASP A 47 -4.17 12.28 -4.69
N LEU A 48 -3.31 12.93 -3.90
CA LEU A 48 -1.91 12.55 -3.77
C LEU A 48 -1.73 11.14 -3.18
N PHE A 49 -2.45 10.82 -2.10
CA PHE A 49 -2.37 9.48 -1.51
C PHE A 49 -3.06 8.42 -2.39
N ALA A 50 -4.13 8.77 -3.10
CA ALA A 50 -4.83 7.87 -4.03
C ALA A 50 -3.97 7.48 -5.24
N GLN A 51 -2.96 8.27 -5.59
CA GLN A 51 -1.98 7.91 -6.63
C GLN A 51 -1.06 6.76 -6.23
N LEU A 52 -0.97 6.41 -4.94
CA LEU A 52 -0.16 5.28 -4.46
C LEU A 52 -0.81 3.95 -4.84
N ARG A 53 -0.63 3.55 -6.09
CA ARG A 53 -1.11 2.24 -6.57
C ARG A 53 -0.27 1.10 -6.01
N HIS A 54 -0.90 0.20 -5.26
CA HIS A 54 -0.35 -1.13 -4.95
C HIS A 54 -0.31 -1.96 -6.23
N ARG A 55 0.83 -1.92 -6.93
CA ARG A 55 1.05 -2.74 -8.12
C ARG A 55 1.02 -4.22 -7.74
N ARG A 56 0.29 -5.03 -8.53
CA ARG A 56 0.39 -6.49 -8.47
C ARG A 56 1.82 -6.91 -8.83
N PHE A 57 2.28 -8.01 -8.23
CA PHE A 57 3.58 -8.59 -8.57
C PHE A 57 3.60 -8.94 -10.07
N PRO A 58 4.69 -8.64 -10.82
CA PRO A 58 4.78 -9.02 -12.22
C PRO A 58 4.68 -10.56 -12.34
N GLY A 59 3.74 -11.04 -13.17
CA GLY A 59 3.41 -12.47 -13.27
C GLY A 59 2.34 -12.95 -12.28
N GLY A 60 1.76 -12.06 -11.48
CA GLY A 60 0.66 -12.39 -10.56
C GLY A 60 1.07 -13.34 -9.43
N ASP A 61 0.09 -13.99 -8.83
CA ASP A 61 0.33 -14.89 -7.70
C ASP A 61 1.14 -16.14 -8.09
N ALA A 62 0.98 -16.62 -9.33
CA ALA A 62 1.72 -17.77 -9.86
C ALA A 62 3.23 -17.58 -9.81
N TRP A 63 3.73 -16.35 -10.02
CA TRP A 63 5.16 -16.04 -10.00
C TRP A 63 5.65 -15.46 -8.68
N ARG A 64 4.73 -14.96 -7.83
CA ARG A 64 5.09 -14.33 -6.55
C ARG A 64 5.77 -15.30 -5.59
N GLN A 65 5.25 -16.52 -5.47
CA GLN A 65 5.81 -17.56 -4.59
C GLN A 65 7.15 -18.13 -5.12
N PRO A 66 7.24 -18.59 -6.39
CA PRO A 66 8.50 -19.11 -6.92
C PRO A 66 9.65 -18.10 -6.86
N ALA A 67 9.39 -16.82 -7.16
CA ALA A 67 10.42 -15.79 -7.12
C ALA A 67 10.96 -15.55 -5.69
N LEU A 68 10.09 -15.65 -4.67
CA LEU A 68 10.51 -15.55 -3.28
C LEU A 68 11.37 -16.74 -2.86
N GLU A 69 10.94 -17.95 -3.20
CA GLU A 69 11.68 -19.19 -2.89
C GLU A 69 13.05 -19.20 -3.55
N LEU A 70 13.14 -18.80 -4.82
CA LEU A 70 14.41 -18.65 -5.54
C LEU A 70 15.32 -17.61 -4.87
N GLY A 71 14.76 -16.47 -4.45
CA GLY A 71 15.53 -15.46 -3.72
C GLY A 71 16.09 -15.97 -2.39
N MET A 72 15.29 -16.70 -1.62
CA MET A 72 15.74 -17.34 -0.38
C MET A 72 16.80 -18.42 -0.65
N LEU A 73 16.61 -19.25 -1.68
CA LEU A 73 17.56 -20.29 -2.06
C LEU A 73 18.91 -19.68 -2.47
N TYR A 74 18.89 -18.63 -3.29
CA TYR A 74 20.11 -17.91 -3.70
C TYR A 74 20.87 -17.36 -2.50
N HIS A 75 20.18 -16.72 -1.55
CA HIS A 75 20.82 -16.23 -0.33
C HIS A 75 21.40 -17.36 0.52
N ARG A 76 20.66 -18.47 0.66
CA ARG A 76 21.14 -19.66 1.39
C ARG A 76 22.40 -20.25 0.77
N VAL A 77 22.45 -20.34 -0.56
CA VAL A 77 23.64 -20.81 -1.28
C VAL A 77 24.81 -19.84 -1.08
N ARG A 78 24.57 -18.53 -1.12
CA ARG A 78 25.61 -17.52 -0.86
C ARG A 78 26.13 -17.50 0.58
N GLU A 79 25.36 -17.96 1.55
CA GLU A 79 25.80 -18.06 2.94
C GLU A 79 26.62 -19.33 3.21
N LEU A 80 26.48 -20.34 2.35
CA LEU A 80 27.20 -21.61 2.43
C LEU A 80 28.60 -21.56 1.79
N PHE A 81 28.87 -20.55 0.96
CA PHE A 81 30.14 -20.33 0.27
C PHE A 81 30.80 -19.03 0.73
#